data_AF-G2JBC2-F1
#
_entry.id   AF-G2JBC2-F1
#
_cell.length_a   1.000
_cell.length_b   1.000
_cell.length_c   1.000
_cell.angle_alpha   90.00
_cell.angle_beta   90.00
_cell.angle_gamma   90.00
#
_symmetry.space_group_name_H-M   'P 1'
#
loop_
_entity.id
_entity.type
_entity.pdbx_description
1 polymer ?
#
loop_
_entity_poly.entity_id
_entity_poly.type
_entity_poly.pdbx_seq_one_letter_code
_entity_poly.pdbx_strand_id
1 'polypeptide(L)'
;MMNTLYENQTVYTPEGNDSPGYPTSWGVPLPRYQNCSGDEIPSGLYLALWHGRRTPDEKSEGRCFDAPMIGPLSWVHMTDMHILRLDFSDPEVAERYFPGKDEREWALDIAEGMIQFDGRYFGSWTVFVYLD
;
A
#
# COMPACT_ATOMS: atom_id res chain seq x y z
N MET A 1 7.40 0.68 49.75
CA MET A 1 6.36 -0.07 48.99
C MET A 1 5.33 0.97 48.57
N MET A 2 5.07 1.27 47.30
CA MET A 2 5.01 0.45 46.08
C MET A 2 5.64 1.14 44.86
N ASN A 3 5.93 0.29 43.88
CA ASN A 3 6.85 0.45 42.76
C ASN A 3 6.46 1.48 41.69
N THR A 4 7.51 2.12 41.19
CA THR A 4 7.71 2.65 39.84
C THR A 4 7.23 1.66 38.78
N LEU A 5 6.26 2.06 37.96
CA LEU A 5 5.92 1.41 36.68
C LEU A 5 5.92 2.50 35.59
N TYR A 6 7.10 3.06 35.35
CA TYR A 6 7.42 3.88 34.17
C TYR A 6 8.62 3.27 33.44
N GLU A 7 8.64 1.94 33.32
CA GLU A 7 9.61 1.22 32.50
C GLU A 7 8.85 0.33 31.52
N ASN A 8 9.24 0.43 30.26
CA ASN A 8 8.67 -0.19 29.06
C ASN A 8 7.55 0.59 28.36
N GLN A 9 7.72 1.91 28.20
CA GLN A 9 7.37 2.51 26.93
C GLN A 9 8.54 2.26 25.98
N THR A 10 8.50 1.12 25.29
CA THR A 10 9.25 0.98 24.04
C THR A 10 8.79 2.11 23.14
N VAL A 11 9.67 3.09 22.91
CA VAL A 11 9.49 4.08 21.85
C VAL A 11 9.28 3.27 20.56
N TYR A 12 8.04 3.20 20.10
CA TYR A 12 7.69 2.49 18.89
C TYR A 12 8.22 3.30 17.71
N THR A 13 9.28 2.81 17.07
CA THR A 13 9.65 3.21 15.71
C THR A 13 8.67 2.52 14.77
N PRO A 14 7.88 3.26 13.96
CA PRO A 14 7.00 2.64 12.98
C PRO A 14 7.85 1.80 12.03
N GLU A 15 7.74 0.48 12.11
CA GLU A 15 8.39 -0.40 11.14
C GLU A 15 7.95 0.04 9.74
N GLY A 16 8.91 0.56 8.97
CA GLY A 16 8.70 0.99 7.60
C GLY A 16 8.80 2.49 7.34
N ASN A 17 8.64 3.40 8.30
CA ASN A 17 8.66 4.84 7.95
C ASN A 17 10.06 5.41 7.64
N ASP A 18 11.12 4.72 8.05
CA ASP A 18 12.51 5.07 7.71
C ASP A 18 13.02 4.33 6.46
N SER A 19 12.19 3.47 5.85
CA SER A 19 12.56 2.70 4.66
C SER A 19 12.26 3.50 3.39
N PRO A 20 13.12 3.50 2.36
CA PRO A 20 12.94 4.33 1.16
C PRO A 20 11.64 4.03 0.39
N GLY A 21 11.01 2.87 0.63
CA GLY A 21 9.72 2.51 0.05
C GLY A 21 8.90 1.57 0.93
N TYR A 22 7.70 1.23 0.49
CA TYR A 22 6.84 0.21 1.10
C TYR A 22 7.50 -1.18 0.99
N PRO A 23 7.77 -1.88 2.11
CA PRO A 23 8.43 -3.18 2.09
C PRO A 23 7.45 -4.27 1.65
N THR A 24 7.78 -5.00 0.60
CA THR A 24 6.96 -6.11 0.10
C THR A 24 7.41 -7.46 0.65
N SER A 25 6.51 -8.44 0.69
CA SER A 25 6.88 -9.83 1.04
C SER A 25 7.83 -10.48 0.03
N TRP A 26 7.91 -9.96 -1.20
CA TRP A 26 8.84 -10.41 -2.24
C TRP A 26 10.15 -9.62 -2.31
N GLY A 27 10.39 -8.69 -1.38
CA GLY A 27 11.68 -8.02 -1.22
C GLY A 27 11.97 -6.86 -2.18
N VAL A 28 11.01 -6.48 -3.03
CA VAL A 28 11.11 -5.29 -3.91
C VAL A 28 10.32 -4.14 -3.30
N PRO A 29 10.95 -3.04 -2.85
CA PRO A 29 10.22 -1.93 -2.26
C PRO A 29 9.37 -1.20 -3.31
N LEU A 30 8.14 -0.86 -2.93
CA LEU A 30 7.21 -0.08 -3.76
C LEU A 30 7.23 1.39 -3.37
N PRO A 31 6.96 2.30 -4.32
CA PRO A 31 6.97 3.71 -4.01
C PRO A 31 5.73 4.06 -3.16
N ARG A 32 5.83 5.14 -2.38
CA ARG A 32 4.79 5.60 -1.45
C ARG A 32 4.20 6.92 -1.90
N TYR A 33 2.88 7.06 -1.81
CA TYR A 33 2.20 8.30 -2.16
C TYR A 33 2.72 9.53 -1.38
N GLN A 34 3.05 9.36 -0.10
CA GLN A 34 3.46 10.45 0.77
C GLN A 34 4.93 10.88 0.57
N ASN A 35 5.72 10.11 -0.19
CA ASN A 35 7.15 10.34 -0.40
C ASN A 35 7.52 10.48 -1.89
N CYS A 36 6.56 10.79 -2.76
CA CYS A 36 6.78 10.95 -4.21
C CYS A 36 7.77 12.05 -4.59
N SER A 37 8.17 12.93 -3.67
CA SER A 37 9.14 14.00 -3.94
C SER A 37 10.60 13.51 -4.02
N GLY A 38 10.89 12.26 -3.64
CA GLY A 38 12.24 11.68 -3.67
C GLY A 38 12.46 10.58 -4.71
N ASP A 39 11.39 9.97 -5.23
CA ASP A 39 11.44 8.91 -6.24
C ASP A 39 11.09 9.49 -7.62
N GLU A 40 11.94 9.28 -8.63
CA GLU A 40 11.58 9.55 -10.03
C GLU A 40 10.49 8.54 -10.46
N ILE A 41 9.22 8.95 -10.34
CA ILE A 41 8.07 8.16 -10.78
C ILE A 41 7.56 8.69 -12.13
N PRO A 42 7.21 7.82 -13.10
CA PRO A 42 6.68 8.28 -14.39
C PRO A 42 5.35 9.03 -14.25
N SER A 43 5.10 10.00 -15.12
CA SER A 43 3.76 10.58 -15.27
C SER A 43 2.73 9.50 -15.61
N GLY A 44 1.56 9.53 -14.97
CA GLY A 44 0.50 8.54 -15.21
C GLY A 44 -0.56 8.46 -14.12
N LEU A 45 -1.47 7.49 -14.27
CA LEU A 45 -2.53 7.19 -13.31
C LEU A 45 -2.00 6.25 -12.22
N TYR A 46 -2.34 6.50 -10.96
CA TYR A 46 -1.88 5.70 -9.84
C TYR A 46 -3.01 5.44 -8.85
N LEU A 47 -2.96 4.26 -8.21
CA LEU A 47 -3.77 3.89 -7.05
C LEU A 47 -2.90 4.02 -5.79
N ALA A 48 -3.22 4.96 -4.89
CA ALA A 48 -2.58 5.07 -3.59
C ALA A 48 -3.41 4.38 -2.52
N LEU A 49 -2.78 3.54 -1.70
CA LEU A 49 -3.39 2.89 -0.54
C LEU A 49 -3.05 3.66 0.74
N TRP A 50 -3.90 3.54 1.77
CA TRP A 50 -3.78 4.29 3.04
C TRP A 50 -4.27 3.46 4.24
N HIS A 51 -3.87 3.89 5.44
CA HIS A 51 -4.26 3.28 6.72
C HIS A 51 -3.97 1.77 6.76
N GLY A 52 -2.73 1.40 6.45
CA GLY A 52 -2.29 0.00 6.41
C GLY A 52 -2.32 -0.69 7.77
N ARG A 53 -2.73 -1.96 7.77
CA ARG A 53 -2.85 -2.86 8.92
C ARG A 53 -2.28 -4.24 8.59
N ARG A 54 -1.76 -4.95 9.59
CA ARG A 54 -1.29 -6.33 9.46
C ARG A 54 -2.45 -7.33 9.53
N THR A 55 -3.51 -7.00 10.28
CA THR A 55 -4.75 -7.78 10.36
C THR A 55 -5.97 -6.88 10.21
N PRO A 56 -7.13 -7.42 9.79
CA PRO A 56 -8.35 -6.62 9.60
C PRO A 56 -8.79 -5.87 10.88
N ASP A 57 -8.61 -6.54 12.03
CA ASP A 57 -9.05 -6.12 13.36
C ASP A 57 -8.05 -5.21 14.09
N GLU A 58 -6.87 -4.95 13.52
CA GLU A 58 -5.88 -4.07 14.11
C GLU A 58 -6.44 -2.63 14.26
N LYS A 59 -6.51 -2.16 15.51
CA LYS A 59 -7.02 -0.81 15.81
C LYS A 59 -6.06 0.25 15.31
N SER A 60 -6.58 1.20 14.52
CA SER A 60 -5.86 2.28 13.86
C SER A 60 -5.43 3.43 14.78
N GLU A 61 -5.18 3.20 16.07
CA GLU A 61 -4.81 4.22 17.08
C GLU A 61 -3.37 4.75 16.86
N GLY A 62 -3.11 5.35 15.69
CA GLY A 62 -1.81 5.89 15.31
C GLY A 62 -0.77 4.85 14.89
N ARG A 63 -1.17 3.58 14.68
CA ARG A 63 -0.27 2.46 14.33
C ARG A 63 -0.29 2.06 12.86
N CYS A 64 -1.00 2.82 12.01
CA CYS A 64 -0.99 2.55 10.56
C CYS A 64 0.40 2.85 9.99
N PHE A 65 0.90 1.99 9.10
CA PHE A 65 2.14 2.22 8.35
C PHE A 65 1.85 2.90 7.01
N ASP A 66 2.84 3.59 6.44
CA ASP A 66 2.68 4.20 5.12
C ASP A 66 2.53 3.11 4.05
N ALA A 67 1.65 3.37 3.11
CA ALA A 67 1.13 2.38 2.18
C ALA A 67 1.64 2.62 0.75
N PRO A 68 1.68 1.57 -0.09
CA PRO A 68 2.23 1.69 -1.44
C PRO A 68 1.29 2.50 -2.33
N MET A 69 1.87 3.02 -3.40
CA MET A 69 1.11 3.33 -4.61
C MET A 69 1.41 2.32 -5.71
N ILE A 70 0.40 2.02 -6.52
CA ILE A 70 0.42 1.03 -7.60
C ILE A 70 0.19 1.76 -8.92
N GLY A 71 1.11 1.58 -9.87
CA GLY A 71 1.03 2.19 -11.20
C GLY A 71 2.40 2.35 -11.86
N PRO A 72 2.47 3.00 -13.03
CA PRO A 72 1.36 3.68 -13.69
C PRO A 72 0.32 2.70 -14.28
N LEU A 73 -0.95 3.11 -14.23
CA LEU A 73 -2.12 2.32 -14.64
C LEU A 73 -2.71 2.86 -15.95
N SER A 74 -3.23 1.97 -16.77
CA SER A 74 -4.08 2.33 -17.91
C SER A 74 -5.48 2.71 -17.43
N TRP A 75 -6.00 1.97 -16.46
CA TRP A 75 -7.31 2.21 -15.86
C TRP A 75 -7.43 1.55 -14.49
N VAL A 76 -8.38 2.04 -13.69
CA VAL A 76 -8.83 1.43 -12.44
C VAL A 76 -10.36 1.42 -12.46
N HIS A 77 -10.95 0.29 -12.12
CA HIS A 77 -12.40 0.13 -12.09
C HIS A 77 -12.84 -0.67 -10.87
N MET A 78 -13.84 -0.19 -10.15
CA MET A 78 -14.44 -0.93 -9.05
C MET A 78 -15.71 -1.63 -9.53
N THR A 79 -15.80 -2.94 -9.30
CA THR A 79 -16.97 -3.75 -9.61
C THR A 79 -17.63 -4.22 -8.32
N ASP A 80 -18.96 -4.11 -8.25
CA ASP A 80 -19.79 -4.64 -7.16
C ASP A 80 -19.36 -4.20 -5.75
N MET A 81 -18.65 -3.07 -5.64
CA MET A 81 -18.11 -2.50 -4.40
C MET A 81 -17.14 -3.40 -3.61
N HIS A 82 -16.73 -4.54 -4.17
CA HIS A 82 -15.87 -5.50 -3.45
C HIS A 82 -14.64 -5.95 -4.24
N ILE A 83 -14.48 -5.51 -5.49
CA ILE A 83 -13.30 -5.83 -6.32
C ILE A 83 -12.81 -4.56 -7.01
N LEU A 84 -11.52 -4.26 -6.85
CA LEU A 84 -10.82 -3.30 -7.70
C LEU A 84 -10.09 -4.04 -8.80
N ARG A 85 -10.44 -3.73 -10.03
CA ARG A 85 -9.78 -4.18 -11.24
C ARG A 85 -8.84 -3.10 -11.74
N LEU A 86 -7.67 -3.51 -12.20
CA LEU A 86 -6.62 -2.62 -12.69
C LEU A 86 -5.93 -3.24 -13.90
N ASP A 87 -5.41 -2.36 -14.73
CA ASP A 87 -4.50 -2.68 -15.83
C ASP A 87 -3.35 -1.67 -15.81
N PHE A 88 -2.15 -2.13 -16.14
CA PHE A 88 -0.95 -1.29 -16.14
C PHE A 88 -0.80 -0.61 -17.50
N SER A 89 -0.18 0.58 -17.52
CA SER A 89 0.19 1.24 -18.78
C SER A 89 1.27 0.47 -19.54
N ASP A 90 2.06 -0.30 -18.80
CA ASP A 90 3.11 -1.18 -19.29
C ASP A 90 3.01 -2.53 -18.55
N PRO A 91 2.74 -3.64 -19.25
CA PRO A 91 2.66 -4.96 -18.64
C PRO A 91 3.95 -5.38 -17.90
N GLU A 92 5.13 -4.90 -18.31
CA GLU A 92 6.39 -5.22 -17.63
C GLU A 92 6.46 -4.58 -16.24
N VAL A 93 5.78 -3.44 -16.04
CA VAL A 93 5.70 -2.77 -14.73
C VAL A 93 4.85 -3.58 -13.75
N ALA A 94 3.88 -4.35 -14.23
CA ALA A 94 3.00 -5.12 -13.37
C ALA A 94 3.74 -6.18 -12.53
N GLU A 95 4.81 -6.77 -13.06
CA GLU A 95 5.65 -7.76 -12.37
C GLU A 95 6.25 -7.20 -11.06
N ARG A 96 6.49 -5.88 -10.99
CA ARG A 96 6.94 -5.21 -9.76
C ARG A 96 5.92 -5.33 -8.62
N TYR A 97 4.64 -5.29 -8.95
CA TYR A 97 3.51 -5.23 -8.02
C TYR A 97 2.84 -6.59 -7.79
N PHE A 98 2.89 -7.47 -8.80
CA PHE A 98 2.22 -8.76 -8.83
C PHE A 98 3.15 -9.84 -9.42
N PRO A 99 4.26 -10.16 -8.74
CA PRO A 99 5.29 -11.01 -9.31
C PRO A 99 4.79 -12.43 -9.62
N GLY A 100 5.19 -12.96 -10.78
CA GLY A 100 4.84 -14.31 -11.23
C GLY A 100 3.38 -14.48 -11.65
N LYS A 101 2.63 -13.39 -11.82
CA LYS A 101 1.27 -13.42 -12.38
C LYS A 101 1.29 -13.04 -13.86
N ASP A 102 0.87 -13.97 -14.71
CA ASP A 102 0.62 -13.71 -16.13
C ASP A 102 -0.87 -13.39 -16.34
N GLU A 103 -1.24 -12.18 -15.96
CA GLU A 103 -2.60 -11.64 -16.06
C GLU A 103 -2.57 -10.35 -16.88
N ARG A 104 -3.62 -10.08 -17.66
CA ARG A 104 -3.82 -8.77 -18.32
C ARG A 104 -4.70 -7.82 -17.51
N GLU A 105 -5.39 -8.35 -16.51
CA GLU A 105 -6.25 -7.61 -15.61
C GLU A 105 -5.96 -8.15 -14.22
N TRP A 106 -5.55 -7.26 -13.32
CA TRP A 106 -5.28 -7.59 -11.93
C TRP A 106 -6.50 -7.24 -11.08
N ALA A 107 -6.75 -8.05 -10.06
CA ALA A 107 -7.84 -7.84 -9.12
C ALA A 107 -7.29 -7.73 -7.69
N LEU A 108 -7.80 -6.74 -6.96
CA LEU A 108 -7.61 -6.56 -5.53
C LEU A 108 -8.96 -6.70 -4.84
N ASP A 109 -9.05 -7.63 -3.89
CA ASP A 109 -10.25 -7.84 -3.10
C ASP A 109 -10.42 -6.72 -2.07
N ILE A 110 -11.66 -6.28 -1.91
CA ILE A 110 -12.08 -5.43 -0.80
C ILE A 110 -12.90 -6.30 0.16
N ALA A 111 -12.31 -6.62 1.30
CA ALA A 111 -12.97 -7.37 2.38
C ALA A 111 -13.13 -6.46 3.60
N GLU A 112 -14.33 -6.44 4.19
CA GLU A 112 -14.63 -5.59 5.37
C GLU A 112 -14.29 -4.11 5.16
N GLY A 113 -14.45 -3.62 3.92
CA GLY A 113 -14.12 -2.24 3.54
C GLY A 113 -12.63 -1.95 3.38
N MET A 114 -11.78 -2.97 3.39
CA MET A 114 -10.32 -2.84 3.26
C MET A 114 -9.81 -3.56 2.00
N ILE A 115 -8.94 -2.88 1.26
CA ILE A 115 -8.20 -3.51 0.16
C ILE A 115 -7.16 -4.46 0.73
N GLN A 116 -7.08 -5.66 0.18
CA GLN A 116 -6.00 -6.60 0.48
C GLN A 116 -4.88 -6.47 -0.54
N PHE A 117 -3.65 -6.25 -0.07
CA PHE A 117 -2.47 -6.21 -0.93
C PHE A 117 -1.24 -6.65 -0.14
N ASP A 118 -0.41 -7.52 -0.73
CA ASP A 118 0.82 -8.04 -0.10
C ASP A 118 0.58 -8.63 1.31
N GLY A 119 -0.56 -9.33 1.49
CA GLY A 119 -0.95 -9.93 2.77
C GLY A 119 -1.34 -8.92 3.86
N ARG A 120 -1.54 -7.65 3.51
CA ARG A 120 -1.91 -6.55 4.41
C ARG A 120 -3.23 -5.91 4.00
N TYR A 121 -3.81 -5.11 4.90
CA TYR A 121 -5.14 -4.54 4.76
C TYR A 121 -5.10 -3.01 4.78
N PHE A 122 -5.79 -2.35 3.85
CA PHE A 122 -5.76 -0.90 3.67
C PHE A 122 -7.17 -0.31 3.74
N GLY A 123 -7.43 0.51 4.76
CA GLY A 123 -8.76 1.05 5.05
C GLY A 123 -9.18 2.26 4.22
N SER A 124 -8.30 2.80 3.39
CA SER A 124 -8.65 3.86 2.44
C SER A 124 -7.76 3.80 1.21
N TRP A 125 -8.25 4.39 0.13
CA TRP A 125 -7.56 4.42 -1.15
C TRP A 125 -8.01 5.64 -1.96
N THR A 126 -7.17 6.06 -2.88
CA THR A 126 -7.50 7.12 -3.85
C THR A 126 -6.82 6.83 -5.18
N VAL A 127 -7.44 7.32 -6.25
CA VAL A 127 -6.87 7.30 -7.60
C VAL A 127 -6.50 8.73 -7.98
N PHE A 128 -5.29 8.93 -8.49
CA PHE A 128 -4.78 10.24 -8.86
C PHE A 128 -3.91 10.16 -10.12
N VAL A 129 -3.73 11.29 -10.78
CA VAL A 129 -2.77 11.43 -11.88
C VAL A 129 -1.54 12.17 -11.33
N TYR A 130 -0.37 11.59 -11.54
CA TYR A 130 0.91 12.27 -11.33
C TYR A 130 1.42 12.79 -12.67
N LEU A 131 1.88 14.04 -12.68
CA LEU A 131 2.51 14.67 -13.84
C LEU A 131 3.82 15.29 -13.33
N ASP A 132 4.93 14.86 -13.90
CA ASP A 132 6.25 15.50 -13.73
C ASP A 132 6.30 16.86 -14.46
#